data_AF-A0A0N1I697-F1
#
_entry.id   AF-A0A0N1I697-F1
#
_cell.length_a   1.000
_cell.length_b   1.000
_cell.length_c   1.000
_cell.angle_alpha   90.00
_cell.angle_beta   90.00
_cell.angle_gamma   90.00
#
_symmetry.space_group_name_H-M   'P 1'
#
loop_
_entity.id
_entity.type
_entity.pdbx_description
1 polymer ?
#
loop_
_entity_poly.entity_id
_entity_poly.type
_entity_poly.pdbx_seq_one_letter_code
_entity_poly.pdbx_strand_id
1 'polypeptide(L)'
;MSGLSKYLPNIEKLRHGDSEVEVKSLSGKIVFFYFSASWCPPCRGFTPQLIEFYEKFHEQKNFEVILCSWDEEEDGFSGYYAKMPWLALSFAQSDVVQKLSKEFNVESIPTLIGVDADSGEVVTTRARQTLVKDPEGQQFPWKDAQ
;
A
#
# COMPACT_ATOMS: atom_id res chain seq x y z
N MET A 1 -12.06 -17.15 3.56
CA MET A 1 -10.99 -16.85 2.57
C MET A 1 -10.86 -15.34 2.55
N SER A 2 -9.67 -14.77 2.76
CA SER A 2 -9.53 -13.31 2.76
C SER A 2 -9.71 -12.75 1.36
N GLY A 3 -10.41 -11.62 1.22
CA GLY A 3 -10.58 -10.92 -0.06
C GLY A 3 -9.26 -10.51 -0.69
N LEU A 4 -8.22 -10.28 0.11
CA LEU A 4 -6.85 -10.02 -0.37
C LEU A 4 -6.27 -11.13 -1.25
N SER A 5 -6.72 -12.38 -1.11
CA SER A 5 -6.26 -13.49 -1.97
C SER A 5 -6.54 -13.28 -3.46
N LYS A 6 -7.52 -12.43 -3.81
CA LYS A 6 -7.77 -11.96 -5.18
C LYS A 6 -6.57 -11.21 -5.75
N TYR A 7 -5.91 -10.42 -4.91
CA TYR A 7 -4.83 -9.50 -5.28
C TYR A 7 -3.45 -10.10 -5.03
N LEU A 8 -3.34 -10.94 -4.01
CA LEU A 8 -2.10 -11.55 -3.54
C LEU A 8 -2.20 -13.08 -3.61
N PRO A 9 -2.37 -13.67 -4.81
CA PRO A 9 -2.53 -15.12 -4.94
C PRO A 9 -1.26 -15.83 -4.49
N ASN A 10 -1.40 -16.81 -3.58
CA ASN A 10 -0.32 -17.60 -3.01
C ASN A 10 0.73 -16.81 -2.20
N ILE A 11 0.41 -15.59 -1.78
CA ILE A 11 1.23 -14.82 -0.85
C ILE A 11 0.66 -14.99 0.54
N GLU A 12 1.40 -15.72 1.38
CA GLU A 12 1.00 -15.95 2.78
C GLU A 12 1.63 -14.94 3.73
N LYS A 13 2.76 -14.34 3.33
CA LYS A 13 3.57 -13.46 4.17
C LYS A 13 3.98 -12.17 3.47
N LEU A 14 4.04 -11.10 4.25
CA LEU A 14 4.49 -9.77 3.85
C LEU A 14 5.68 -9.36 4.71
N ARG A 15 6.59 -8.58 4.15
CA ARG A 15 7.74 -8.04 4.88
C ARG A 15 7.27 -6.98 5.87
N HIS A 16 7.83 -6.98 7.07
CA HIS A 16 7.68 -5.95 8.10
C HIS A 16 9.05 -5.68 8.74
N GLY A 17 9.74 -4.65 8.24
CA GLY A 17 11.15 -4.40 8.59
C GLY A 17 12.03 -5.59 8.18
N ASP A 18 12.70 -6.21 9.16
CA ASP A 18 13.51 -7.43 8.98
C ASP A 18 12.74 -8.72 9.29
N SER A 19 11.44 -8.61 9.57
CA SER A 19 10.55 -9.74 9.89
C SER A 19 9.48 -9.94 8.82
N GLU A 20 8.62 -10.94 9.02
CA GLU A 20 7.48 -11.23 8.16
C GLU A 20 6.20 -11.33 9.00
N VAL A 21 5.07 -10.90 8.42
CA VAL A 21 3.74 -11.04 9.01
C VAL A 21 2.83 -11.81 8.06
N GLU A 22 1.90 -12.58 8.62
CA GLU A 22 0.92 -13.31 7.79
C GLU A 22 -0.10 -12.36 7.18
N VAL A 23 -0.46 -12.55 5.92
CA VAL A 23 -1.53 -11.78 5.24
C VAL A 23 -2.87 -11.91 5.98
N LYS A 24 -3.11 -13.03 6.66
CA LYS A 24 -4.32 -13.27 7.47
C LYS A 24 -4.45 -12.30 8.65
N SER A 25 -3.34 -11.73 9.15
CA SER A 25 -3.36 -10.74 10.22
C SER A 25 -4.01 -9.40 9.82
N LEU A 26 -4.27 -9.21 8.52
CA LEU A 26 -4.91 -8.00 7.97
C LEU A 26 -6.43 -8.06 7.95
N SER A 27 -7.04 -9.17 8.41
CA SER A 27 -8.50 -9.32 8.41
C SER A 27 -9.18 -8.19 9.18
N GLY A 28 -10.30 -7.70 8.63
CA GLY A 28 -11.07 -6.57 9.17
C GLY A 28 -10.45 -5.19 8.94
N LYS A 29 -9.27 -5.07 8.32
CA LYS A 29 -8.63 -3.77 8.01
C LYS A 29 -9.00 -3.27 6.61
N ILE A 30 -8.85 -1.96 6.41
CA ILE A 30 -8.65 -1.41 5.06
C ILE A 30 -7.17 -1.55 4.72
N VAL A 31 -6.84 -2.11 3.56
CA VAL A 31 -5.47 -2.28 3.11
C VAL A 31 -5.20 -1.37 1.93
N PHE A 32 -4.18 -0.52 2.05
CA PHE A 32 -3.73 0.33 0.97
C PHE A 32 -2.53 -0.28 0.24
N PHE A 33 -2.69 -0.59 -1.03
CA PHE A 33 -1.57 -0.86 -1.93
C PHE A 33 -0.92 0.45 -2.34
N TYR A 34 0.32 0.64 -1.92
CA TYR A 34 1.10 1.83 -2.22
C TYR A 34 2.11 1.54 -3.33
N PHE A 35 1.79 1.97 -4.54
CA PHE A 35 2.66 1.84 -5.70
C PHE A 35 3.63 3.00 -5.75
N SER A 36 4.93 2.69 -5.66
CA SER A 36 5.99 3.69 -5.54
C SER A 36 7.36 3.11 -5.89
N ALA A 37 8.33 3.97 -6.14
CA ALA A 37 9.74 3.58 -6.28
C ALA A 37 10.69 4.64 -5.69
N SER A 38 11.91 4.23 -5.36
CA SER A 38 12.97 5.09 -4.82
C SER A 38 13.44 6.17 -5.82
N TRP A 39 13.46 5.82 -7.10
CA TRP A 39 13.91 6.68 -8.20
C TRP A 39 12.87 7.75 -8.58
N CYS A 40 11.61 7.58 -8.17
CA CYS A 40 10.48 8.44 -8.52
C CYS A 40 10.49 9.75 -7.70
N PRO A 41 10.71 10.94 -8.32
CA PRO A 41 10.74 12.21 -7.61
C PRO A 41 9.43 12.58 -6.89
N PRO A 42 8.23 12.48 -7.51
CA PRO A 42 6.99 12.82 -6.81
C PRO A 42 6.67 11.84 -5.68
N CYS A 43 7.18 10.61 -5.74
CA CYS A 43 7.04 9.62 -4.68
C CYS A 43 7.78 10.08 -3.42
N ARG A 44 9.04 10.51 -3.55
CA ARG A 44 9.85 11.01 -2.42
C ARG A 44 9.22 12.20 -1.68
N GLY A 45 8.38 12.99 -2.35
CA GLY A 45 7.62 14.07 -1.70
C GLY A 45 6.32 13.63 -1.03
N PHE A 46 5.72 12.52 -1.50
CA PHE A 46 4.47 12.00 -0.95
C PHE A 46 4.68 11.02 0.21
N THR A 47 5.72 10.18 0.17
CA THR A 47 5.98 9.18 1.22
C THR A 47 6.03 9.77 2.62
N PRO A 48 6.71 10.91 2.88
CA PRO A 48 6.72 11.50 4.22
C PRO A 48 5.33 11.88 4.73
N GLN A 49 4.46 12.37 3.85
CA GLN A 49 3.07 12.70 4.20
C GLN A 49 2.26 11.44 4.52
N LEU A 50 2.47 10.36 3.76
CA LEU A 50 1.82 9.08 4.04
C LEU A 50 2.35 8.45 5.34
N ILE A 51 3.65 8.59 5.64
CA ILE A 51 4.25 8.15 6.91
C ILE A 51 3.58 8.87 8.08
N GLU A 52 3.51 10.21 8.03
CA GLU A 52 2.89 11.02 9.08
C GLU A 52 1.42 10.61 9.30
N PHE A 53 0.67 10.41 8.22
CA PHE A 53 -0.72 9.94 8.30
C PHE A 53 -0.82 8.53 8.88
N TYR A 54 0.05 7.61 8.46
CA TYR A 54 0.07 6.24 8.95
C TYR A 54 0.35 6.18 10.44
N GLU A 55 1.44 6.79 10.89
CA GLU A 55 1.84 6.81 12.31
C GLU A 55 0.73 7.39 13.20
N LYS A 56 0.04 8.43 12.72
CA LYS A 56 -1.03 9.08 13.46
C LYS A 56 -2.33 8.29 13.52
N PHE A 57 -2.69 7.56 12.46
CA PHE A 57 -4.07 7.08 12.28
C PHE A 57 -4.24 5.58 12.01
N HIS A 58 -3.19 4.81 11.67
CA HIS A 58 -3.37 3.42 11.23
C HIS A 58 -4.07 2.54 12.27
N GLU A 59 -3.72 2.69 13.56
CA GLU A 59 -4.41 1.99 14.66
C GLU A 59 -5.85 2.50 14.84
N GLN A 60 -6.04 3.82 14.94
CA GLN A 60 -7.35 4.43 15.22
C GLN A 60 -8.36 4.20 14.09
N LYS A 61 -7.92 4.30 12.84
CA LYS A 61 -8.74 4.13 11.63
C LYS A 61 -8.68 2.71 11.06
N ASN A 62 -7.99 1.79 11.75
CA ASN A 62 -7.88 0.38 11.44
C ASN A 62 -7.51 0.07 9.98
N PHE A 63 -6.36 0.59 9.54
CA PHE A 63 -5.85 0.32 8.19
C PHE A 63 -4.39 -0.13 8.21
N GLU A 64 -3.95 -0.68 7.09
CA GLU A 64 -2.56 -1.06 6.84
C GLU A 64 -2.11 -0.56 5.46
N VAL A 65 -0.80 -0.40 5.27
CA VAL A 65 -0.20 -0.07 3.97
C VAL A 65 0.73 -1.20 3.55
N ILE A 66 0.66 -1.58 2.27
CA ILE A 66 1.57 -2.54 1.64
C ILE A 66 2.29 -1.82 0.51
N LEU A 67 3.61 -1.67 0.62
CA LEU A 67 4.44 -1.19 -0.49
C LEU A 67 4.43 -2.22 -1.63
N CYS A 68 3.98 -1.77 -2.79
CA CYS A 68 4.06 -2.45 -4.07
C CYS A 68 5.16 -1.75 -4.90
N SER A 69 6.41 -2.16 -4.67
CA SER A 69 7.57 -1.44 -5.22
C SER A 69 7.70 -1.57 -6.74
N TRP A 70 8.00 -0.45 -7.40
CA TRP A 70 8.41 -0.37 -8.81
C TRP A 70 9.94 -0.18 -8.95
N ASP A 71 10.70 -0.34 -7.86
CA ASP A 71 12.15 -0.45 -7.96
C ASP A 71 12.53 -1.75 -8.68
N GLU A 72 13.46 -1.66 -9.63
CA GLU A 72 14.00 -2.80 -10.39
C GLU A 72 15.31 -3.33 -9.80
N GLU A 73 15.86 -2.64 -8.79
CA GLU A 73 17.08 -3.01 -8.07
C GLU A 73 16.77 -3.23 -6.59
N GLU A 74 17.28 -4.34 -6.04
CA GLU A 74 17.01 -4.74 -4.65
C GLU A 74 17.53 -3.73 -3.62
N ASP A 75 18.68 -3.11 -3.90
CA ASP A 75 19.26 -2.07 -3.06
C ASP A 75 18.38 -0.80 -3.02
N GLY A 76 17.83 -0.42 -4.18
CA GLY A 76 16.89 0.70 -4.31
C GLY A 76 15.61 0.43 -3.51
N PHE A 77 15.04 -0.77 -3.67
CA PHE A 77 13.89 -1.22 -2.89
C PHE A 77 14.19 -1.20 -1.38
N SER A 78 15.26 -1.86 -0.95
CA SER A 78 15.57 -2.04 0.47
C SER A 78 15.89 -0.72 1.16
N GLY A 79 16.69 0.15 0.52
CA GLY A 79 17.01 1.47 1.07
C GLY A 79 15.81 2.42 1.12
N TYR A 80 14.82 2.23 0.24
CA TYR A 80 13.59 3.01 0.27
C TYR A 80 12.58 2.49 1.28
N TYR A 81 12.37 1.16 1.32
CA TYR A 81 11.47 0.51 2.27
C TYR A 81 11.94 0.67 3.72
N ALA A 82 13.25 0.71 3.99
CA ALA A 82 13.80 0.93 5.33
C ALA A 82 13.33 2.25 6.00
N LYS A 83 12.74 3.17 5.24
CA LYS A 83 12.20 4.44 5.73
C LYS A 83 10.70 4.37 6.04
N MET A 84 10.05 3.25 5.77
CA MET A 84 8.59 3.10 5.84
C MET A 84 8.18 2.24 7.04
N PRO A 85 7.16 2.66 7.83
CA PRO A 85 6.73 1.97 9.04
C PRO A 85 5.69 0.86 8.80
N TRP A 86 5.46 0.46 7.54
CA TRP A 86 4.37 -0.44 7.14
C TRP A 86 4.90 -1.69 6.41
N LEU A 87 4.01 -2.46 5.79
CA LEU A 87 4.34 -3.74 5.16
C LEU A 87 4.86 -3.58 3.72
N ALA A 88 5.51 -4.61 3.18
CA ALA A 88 5.86 -4.66 1.77
C ALA A 88 5.68 -6.05 1.17
N LEU A 89 5.39 -6.09 -0.13
CA LEU A 89 5.72 -7.27 -0.93
C LEU A 89 7.24 -7.37 -1.02
N SER A 90 7.76 -8.60 -0.93
CA SER A 90 9.20 -8.80 -1.04
C SER A 90 9.67 -8.48 -2.46
N PHE A 91 10.94 -8.10 -2.62
CA PHE A 91 11.49 -7.77 -3.93
C PHE A 91 11.35 -8.93 -4.94
N ALA A 92 11.46 -10.18 -4.46
CA ALA A 92 11.29 -11.38 -5.26
C ALA A 92 9.85 -11.56 -5.81
N GLN A 93 8.86 -10.85 -5.28
CA GLN A 93 7.45 -10.89 -5.68
C GLN A 93 7.08 -9.74 -6.65
N SER A 94 8.06 -9.23 -7.40
CA SER A 94 7.86 -8.14 -8.36
C SER A 94 6.86 -8.50 -9.47
N ASP A 95 6.72 -9.77 -9.83
CA ASP A 95 5.70 -10.23 -10.78
C ASP A 95 4.27 -10.05 -10.25
N VAL A 96 4.06 -10.21 -8.95
CA VAL A 96 2.78 -9.93 -8.27
C VAL A 96 2.50 -8.44 -8.30
N VAL A 97 3.51 -7.60 -8.04
CA VAL A 97 3.39 -6.14 -8.14
C VAL A 97 3.00 -5.71 -9.55
N GLN A 98 3.60 -6.29 -10.58
CA GLN A 98 3.25 -6.00 -11.98
C GLN A 98 1.81 -6.39 -12.31
N LYS A 99 1.36 -7.58 -11.88
CA LYS A 99 -0.03 -8.02 -12.05
C LYS A 99 -1.01 -7.10 -11.33
N LEU A 100 -0.70 -6.68 -10.11
CA LEU A 100 -1.49 -5.72 -9.35
C LEU A 100 -1.57 -4.35 -10.01
N SER A 101 -0.44 -3.86 -10.49
CA SER A 101 -0.36 -2.58 -11.21
C SER A 101 -1.26 -2.61 -12.45
N LYS A 102 -1.30 -3.74 -13.16
CA LYS A 102 -2.21 -3.94 -14.30
C LYS A 102 -3.68 -4.06 -13.89
N GLU A 103 -3.98 -4.86 -12.86
CA GLU A 103 -5.35 -5.06 -12.34
C GLU A 103 -6.02 -3.73 -11.96
N PHE A 104 -5.26 -2.83 -11.34
CA PHE A 104 -5.74 -1.52 -10.93
C PHE A 104 -5.51 -0.40 -11.95
N ASN A 105 -4.99 -0.72 -13.14
CA ASN A 105 -4.62 0.25 -14.17
C ASN A 105 -3.73 1.40 -13.64
N VAL A 106 -2.70 1.06 -12.87
CA VAL A 106 -1.73 2.01 -12.32
C VAL A 106 -0.78 2.45 -13.43
N GLU A 107 -1.07 3.61 -14.03
CA GLU A 107 -0.27 4.19 -15.11
C GLU A 107 0.87 5.10 -14.61
N SER A 108 0.79 5.55 -13.36
CA SER A 108 1.79 6.43 -12.77
C SER A 108 1.93 6.23 -11.26
N ILE A 109 3.09 6.61 -10.72
CA ILE A 109 3.42 6.58 -9.30
C ILE A 109 3.77 8.00 -8.79
N PRO A 110 3.46 8.35 -7.53
CA PRO A 110 2.87 7.49 -6.51
C PRO A 110 1.35 7.31 -6.69
N THR A 111 0.87 6.08 -6.51
CA THR A 111 -0.56 5.72 -6.50
C THR A 111 -0.87 4.95 -5.21
N LEU A 112 -2.03 5.22 -4.62
CA LEU A 112 -2.46 4.63 -3.35
C LEU A 112 -3.90 4.15 -3.48
N ILE A 113 -4.10 2.83 -3.40
CA ILE A 113 -5.39 2.18 -3.63
C ILE A 113 -5.80 1.42 -2.39
N GLY A 114 -6.96 1.78 -1.83
CA GLY A 114 -7.53 1.13 -0.66
C GLY A 114 -8.52 0.04 -1.05
N VAL A 115 -8.38 -1.14 -0.45
CA VAL A 115 -9.32 -2.25 -0.56
C VAL A 115 -9.74 -2.72 0.83
N ASP A 116 -10.93 -3.29 0.93
CA ASP A 116 -11.34 -4.01 2.15
C ASP A 116 -10.64 -5.37 2.20
N ALA A 117 -10.01 -5.72 3.32
CA ALA A 117 -9.21 -6.94 3.41
C ALA A 117 -10.04 -8.23 3.35
N ASP A 118 -11.28 -8.18 3.83
CA ASP A 118 -12.13 -9.36 3.96
C ASP A 118 -12.93 -9.61 2.68
N SER A 119 -13.52 -8.57 2.08
CA SER A 119 -14.28 -8.67 0.84
C SER A 119 -13.42 -8.58 -0.42
N GLY A 120 -12.29 -7.85 -0.35
CA GLY A 120 -11.48 -7.53 -1.53
C GLY A 120 -12.13 -6.49 -2.43
N GLU A 121 -13.14 -5.76 -1.95
CA GLU A 121 -13.76 -4.67 -2.68
C GLU A 121 -12.86 -3.44 -2.68
N VAL A 122 -12.84 -2.73 -3.79
CA VAL A 122 -12.13 -1.46 -3.91
C VAL A 122 -12.90 -0.40 -3.14
N VAL A 123 -12.23 0.22 -2.17
CA VAL A 123 -12.78 1.32 -1.37
C VAL A 123 -12.44 2.65 -2.02
N THR A 124 -11.19 2.83 -2.45
CA THR A 124 -10.72 4.09 -3.05
C THR A 124 -9.53 3.86 -3.99
N THR A 125 -9.50 4.59 -5.10
CA THR A 125 -8.39 4.62 -6.06
C THR A 125 -7.67 5.97 -6.08
N ARG A 126 -8.14 6.93 -5.28
CA ARG A 126 -7.71 8.34 -5.32
C ARG A 126 -7.05 8.80 -4.03
N ALA A 127 -6.75 7.87 -3.12
CA ALA A 127 -6.23 8.17 -1.77
C ALA A 127 -4.96 9.03 -1.80
N ARG A 128 -4.08 8.86 -2.80
CA ARG A 128 -2.89 9.69 -2.96
C ARG A 128 -3.22 11.19 -3.07
N GLN A 129 -4.28 11.54 -3.80
CA GLN A 129 -4.67 12.94 -4.00
C GLN A 129 -5.50 13.48 -2.84
N THR A 130 -6.37 12.64 -2.27
CA THR A 130 -7.28 13.06 -1.19
C THR A 130 -6.54 13.20 0.14
N LEU A 131 -5.57 12.33 0.44
CA LEU A 131 -4.74 12.44 1.65
C LEU A 131 -4.02 13.78 1.72
N VAL A 132 -3.43 14.26 0.62
CA VAL A 132 -2.76 15.57 0.57
C VAL A 132 -3.72 16.73 0.88
N LYS A 133 -5.02 16.56 0.56
CA LYS A 133 -6.06 17.57 0.81
C LYS A 133 -6.73 17.41 2.18
N ASP A 134 -6.61 16.24 2.79
CA ASP A 134 -7.25 15.85 4.05
C ASP A 134 -6.23 15.11 4.95
N PRO A 135 -5.18 15.81 5.41
CA PRO A 135 -4.11 15.20 6.21
C PRO A 135 -4.60 14.71 7.58
N GLU A 136 -5.75 15.19 8.05
CA GLU A 136 -6.39 14.74 9.29
C GLU A 136 -7.34 13.55 9.07
N GLY A 137 -7.56 13.14 7.81
CA GLY A 137 -8.41 12.01 7.45
C GLY A 137 -9.85 12.16 7.92
N GLN A 138 -10.41 13.37 7.85
CA GLN A 138 -11.80 13.64 8.23
C GLN A 138 -12.79 12.93 7.30
N GLN A 139 -12.40 12.73 6.04
CA GLN A 139 -13.19 12.04 5.02
C GLN A 139 -12.68 10.62 4.72
N PHE A 140 -11.75 10.11 5.52
CA PHE A 140 -11.27 8.74 5.41
C PHE A 140 -12.45 7.74 5.44
N PRO A 141 -12.48 6.70 4.58
CA PRO A 141 -11.42 6.22 3.69
C PRO A 141 -11.46 6.79 2.27
N TRP A 142 -12.04 7.97 2.06
CA TRP A 142 -12.11 8.66 0.76
C TRP A 142 -12.72 7.80 -0.34
N LYS A 143 -13.88 7.22 -0.04
CA LYS A 143 -14.59 6.30 -0.94
C LYS A 143 -14.76 6.90 -2.33
N ASP A 144 -14.56 6.07 -3.35
CA ASP A 144 -14.88 6.49 -4.72
C ASP A 144 -16.39 6.71 -4.89
N ALA A 145 -16.75 7.67 -5.74
CA ALA A 145 -18.15 7.90 -6.05
C ALA A 145 -18.67 6.68 -6.82
N GLN A 146 -19.79 6.12 -6.36
CA GLN A 146 -20.53 5.07 -7.07
C GLN A 146 -21.14 5.63 -8.36
#